data_AF-A0A932F1R3-F1
#
_entry.id   AF-A0A932F1R3-F1
#
_cell.length_a   1.000
_cell.length_b   1.000
_cell.length_c   1.000
_cell.angle_alpha   90.00
_cell.angle_beta   90.00
_cell.angle_gamma   90.00
#
_symmetry.space_group_name_H-M   'P 1'
#
loop_
_entity.id
_entity.type
_entity.pdbx_description
1 polymer ?
#
loop_
_entity_poly.entity_id
_entity_poly.type
_entity_poly.pdbx_seq_one_letter_code
_entity_poly.pdbx_strand_id
1 'polypeptide(L)' 'MSVSRRAFHQKFGNGNVTAMDGNKLTIHFDKAGEKRAVDSFVERV' A
#
# COMPACT_ATOMS: atom_id res chain seq x y z
N MET A 1 -5.33 -19.14 -3.39
CA MET A 1 -3.99 -18.54 -3.14
C MET A 1 -4.21 -17.05 -2.90
N SER A 2 -4.17 -16.59 -1.65
CA SER A 2 -4.35 -15.17 -1.33
C SER A 2 -3.05 -14.45 -1.63
N VAL A 3 -3.03 -13.62 -2.67
CA VAL A 3 -1.89 -12.78 -3.01
C VAL A 3 -1.88 -11.64 -2.00
N SER A 4 -1.03 -11.72 -0.98
CA SER A 4 -0.73 -10.58 -0.13
C SER A 4 -0.18 -9.47 -1.01
N ARG A 5 -0.98 -8.43 -1.26
CA ARG A 5 -0.59 -7.31 -2.15
C ARG A 5 0.39 -6.41 -1.42
N ARG A 6 1.65 -6.50 -1.83
CA ARG A 6 2.73 -5.61 -1.39
C ARG A 6 2.65 -4.30 -2.16
N ALA A 7 3.03 -3.24 -1.48
CA ALA A 7 3.10 -1.90 -2.02
C ALA A 7 4.43 -1.27 -1.57
N PHE A 8 5.11 -0.59 -2.48
CA PHE A 8 6.27 0.22 -2.14
C PHE A 8 5.97 1.70 -2.36
N HIS A 9 6.34 2.52 -1.39
CA HIS A 9 6.28 3.97 -1.50
C HIS A 9 7.62 4.56 -1.11
N GLN A 10 8.25 5.36 -1.98
CA GLN A 10 9.62 5.86 -1.77
C GLN A 10 9.83 6.55 -0.41
N LYS A 11 8.81 7.28 0.08
CA LYS A 11 8.86 7.97 1.39
C LYS A 11 8.59 7.06 2.60
N PHE A 12 7.77 6.03 2.44
CA PHE A 12 7.24 5.23 3.57
C PHE A 12 7.80 3.80 3.61
N GLY A 13 8.47 3.38 2.54
CA GLY A 13 9.03 2.05 2.38
C GLY A 13 8.00 1.02 1.90
N ASN A 14 8.24 -0.23 2.28
CA ASN A 14 7.35 -1.34 1.98
C ASN A 14 6.13 -1.32 2.91
N GLY A 15 4.99 -1.73 2.36
CA GLY A 15 3.75 -1.94 3.10
C GLY A 15 2.89 -3.03 2.47
N ASN A 16 1.86 -3.42 3.20
CA ASN A 16 0.83 -4.34 2.72
C ASN A 16 -0.48 -3.60 2.49
N VAL A 17 -1.10 -3.82 1.33
CA VAL A 17 -2.43 -3.30 1.05
C VAL A 17 -3.45 -4.07 1.89
N THR A 18 -4.14 -3.39 2.79
CA THR A 18 -5.18 -3.95 3.65
C THR A 18 -6.58 -3.73 3.09
N ALA A 19 -6.79 -2.64 2.34
CA ALA A 19 -8.07 -2.36 1.69
C ALA A 19 -7.88 -1.55 0.40
N MET A 20 -8.84 -1.66 -0.51
CA MET A 20 -8.91 -0.86 -1.74
C MET A 20 -10.31 -0.26 -1.85
N ASP A 21 -10.39 1.05 -2.04
CA ASP A 21 -11.62 1.80 -2.24
C ASP A 21 -11.48 2.67 -3.49
N GLY A 22 -11.99 2.16 -4.62
CA GLY A 22 -11.85 2.78 -5.94
C GLY A 22 -10.38 2.96 -6.33
N ASN A 23 -9.93 4.21 -6.36
CA ASN A 23 -8.55 4.57 -6.66
C ASN A 23 -7.66 4.73 -5.42
N LYS A 24 -8.21 4.57 -4.20
CA LYS A 24 -7.47 4.67 -2.94
C LYS A 24 -7.13 3.29 -2.40
N LEU A 25 -5.90 3.13 -1.95
CA LEU A 25 -5.39 1.97 -1.27
C LEU A 25 -5.12 2.32 0.20
N THR A 26 -5.61 1.49 1.10
CA THR A 26 -5.17 1.50 2.50
C THR A 26 -3.99 0.56 2.60
N ILE A 27 -2.83 1.10 2.95
CA ILE A 27 -1.57 0.36 3.04
C ILE A 27 -1.04 0.49 4.45
N HIS A 28 -0.77 -0.65 5.07
CA HIS A 28 -0.06 -0.72 6.33
C HIS A 28 1.45 -0.77 6.06
N PHE A 29 2.13 0.37 6.24
CA PHE A 29 3.58 0.50 6.09
C PHE A 29 4.28 0.11 7.39
N ASP A 30 5.34 -0.70 7.30
CA ASP A 30 6.03 -1.22 8.48
C ASP A 30 6.64 -0.12 9.35
N LYS A 31 7.12 0.97 8.72
CA LYS A 31 7.73 2.11 9.42
C LYS A 31 6.78 3.30 9.66
N ALA A 32 5.74 3.44 8.85
CA ALA A 32 4.87 4.62 8.87
C ALA A 32 3.44 4.33 9.39
N GLY A 33 3.14 3.05 9.68
CA GLY A 33 1.81 2.58 10.06
C GLY A 33 0.83 2.61 8.89
N GLU A 34 -0.47 2.61 9.19
CA GLU A 34 -1.52 2.67 8.18
C GLU A 34 -1.59 4.04 7.50
N LYS A 35 -1.52 4.06 6.17
CA LYS A 35 -1.71 5.24 5.33
C LYS A 35 -2.62 4.93 4.16
N ARG A 36 -3.42 5.92 3.79
CA ARG A 36 -4.21 5.91 2.57
C ARG A 36 -3.40 6.57 1.46
N ALA A 37 -3.08 5.82 0.41
CA ALA A 37 -2.39 6.29 -0.78
C ALA A 37 -3.28 6.08 -2.00
N VAL A 38 -3.11 6.88 -3.06
CA VAL A 38 -3.81 6.62 -4.32
C VAL A 38 -3.02 5.60 -5.10
N ASP A 39 -3.70 4.69 -5.81
CA ASP A 39 -3.07 3.61 -6.59
C ASP A 39 -2.00 4.14 -7.56
N SER A 40 -2.19 5.33 -8.12
CA SER A 40 -1.25 5.99 -9.03
C SER A 40 0.09 6.41 -8.40
N PHE A 41 0.17 6.47 -7.07
CA PHE A 41 1.38 6.88 -6.33
C PHE A 41 2.10 5.70 -5.66
N VAL A 42 1.70 4.47 -5.95
CA VAL A 42 2.22 3.27 -5.30
C VAL A 42 2.66 2.27 -6.37
N GLU A 43 3.90 1.80 -6.29
CA GLU A 43 4.36 0.71 -7.15
C GLU A 43 3.91 -0.64 -6.56
N ARG A 44 3.24 -1.44 -7.39
CA ARG A 44 2.91 -2.83 -7.09
C ARG A 44 4.14 -3.68 -7.40
N VAL A 45 4.66 -4.35 -6.38
CA VAL A 45 5.85 -5.22 -6.45
C VAL A 45 5.42 -6.68 -6.36
#